data_AF-B4I550-F1
#
_entry.id   AF-B4I550-F1
#
_cell.length_a   1.000
_cell.length_b   1.000
_cell.length_c   1.000
_cell.angle_alpha   90.00
_cell.angle_beta   90.00
_cell.angle_gamma   90.00
#
_symmetry.space_group_name_H-M   'P 1'
#
loop_
_entity.id
_entity.type
_entity.pdbx_description
1 polymer ?
#
loop_
_entity_poly.entity_id
_entity_poly.type
_entity_poly.pdbx_seq_one_letter_code
_entity_poly.pdbx_strand_id
1 'polypeptide(L)'
;MTPNSKDDGDWRVSGISRNYPSYRQHRPITSESWLERKNVDDEAEGLWRINDTLYDLSDFAARHPGGSSWIECTRGTDITEPFESHHIEERARGMLSKFEVRKAARPRNYKFTLEENGFYMTLKRRVREKLRQIGYSPTKKTEFLHLGILVSVFLFSWAGTALDSLIFKGLAGLSLCWVATSTHNYFHQRDNWRMYTFNLTMMNFRNWRISHALSHHVYANSLHDLEMSMFEPFLCWIPDRHYASKAQRLISVVISPVVYVFLFQGQFLIRLVLSLTKRNVLRWDDLIGFSLPIFIYLSTGVGLLSALLSWEIIISVGSFIFGLVGLTAAHHDPRILHDGDAQRQDFDWGLYQVDTIIDRGDIKWSDLLVLTHFGEHALHHLFPTLDHGVLKHLYPELRKTMKEFDVELREINHWSHIKGQNQQLLRIEKNPIPPGSKKLK
;
A
#
# COMPACT_ATOMS: atom_id res chain seq x y z
N MET A 1 20.74 -19.29 -25.60
CA MET A 1 22.04 -19.24 -24.89
C MET A 1 22.24 -17.82 -24.41
N THR A 2 21.84 -17.53 -23.17
CA THR A 2 22.13 -16.26 -22.50
C THR A 2 23.59 -16.27 -22.06
N PRO A 3 24.36 -15.19 -22.24
CA PRO A 3 25.71 -15.15 -21.72
C PRO A 3 25.64 -15.17 -20.19
N ASN A 4 26.26 -16.18 -19.58
CA ASN A 4 26.69 -16.14 -18.19
C ASN A 4 27.69 -14.99 -18.04
N SER A 5 27.21 -13.76 -17.87
CA SER A 5 27.99 -12.80 -17.10
C SER A 5 27.91 -13.28 -15.66
N LYS A 6 29.06 -13.58 -15.05
CA LYS A 6 29.17 -13.66 -13.60
C LYS A 6 28.64 -12.34 -13.04
N ASP A 7 27.40 -12.36 -12.58
CA ASP A 7 26.74 -11.26 -11.89
C ASP A 7 27.35 -11.25 -10.50
N ASP A 8 28.48 -10.56 -10.35
CA ASP A 8 29.06 -10.28 -9.03
C ASP A 8 27.98 -9.50 -8.28
N GLY A 9 27.28 -10.16 -7.35
CA GLY A 9 25.99 -9.75 -6.77
C GLY A 9 25.99 -8.44 -5.96
N ASP A 10 26.99 -7.58 -6.14
CA ASP A 10 27.26 -6.34 -5.42
C ASP A 10 26.17 -5.28 -5.59
N TRP A 11 25.33 -5.37 -6.64
CA TRP A 11 24.18 -4.47 -6.83
C TRP A 11 22.94 -4.89 -6.04
N ARG A 12 22.88 -6.14 -5.56
CA ARG A 12 21.74 -6.70 -4.81
C ARG A 12 21.83 -6.33 -3.33
N VAL A 13 21.83 -5.04 -3.05
CA VAL A 13 21.94 -4.51 -1.69
C VAL A 13 20.66 -3.76 -1.32
N SER A 14 20.06 -4.11 -0.17
CA SER A 14 18.93 -3.38 0.38
C SER A 14 19.40 -2.32 1.38
N GLY A 15 18.81 -1.13 1.31
CA GLY A 15 19.08 -0.06 2.26
C GLY A 15 18.61 -0.43 3.66
N ILE A 16 17.47 -1.12 3.76
CA ILE A 16 16.74 -1.32 5.02
C ILE A 16 16.90 -2.71 5.65
N SER A 17 17.59 -3.64 4.99
CA SER A 17 17.73 -5.02 5.47
C SER A 17 19.13 -5.60 5.27
N ARG A 18 19.44 -6.70 5.96
CA ARG A 18 20.71 -7.42 5.82
C ARG A 18 20.79 -8.16 4.49
N ASN A 19 19.67 -8.79 4.12
CA ASN A 19 19.58 -9.66 2.95
C ASN A 19 18.79 -8.99 1.83
N TYR A 20 19.21 -9.21 0.58
CA TYR A 20 18.37 -8.89 -0.56
C TYR A 20 17.06 -9.71 -0.52
N PRO A 21 15.88 -9.09 -0.72
CA PRO A 21 14.62 -9.81 -0.64
C PRO A 21 14.55 -10.94 -1.66
N SER A 22 14.48 -12.18 -1.19
CA SER A 22 14.59 -13.36 -2.05
C SER A 22 13.39 -13.52 -2.98
N TYR A 23 12.25 -12.90 -2.66
CA TYR A 23 11.05 -12.90 -3.52
C TYR A 23 11.29 -12.26 -4.89
N ARG A 24 12.18 -11.26 -4.98
CA ARG A 24 12.52 -10.59 -6.25
C ARG A 24 13.24 -11.50 -7.25
N GLN A 25 13.80 -12.62 -6.79
CA GLN A 25 14.47 -13.61 -7.62
C GLN A 25 13.51 -14.65 -8.24
N HIS A 26 12.22 -14.56 -7.91
CA HIS A 26 11.20 -15.53 -8.31
C HIS A 26 10.09 -14.86 -9.12
N ARG A 27 9.61 -15.52 -10.18
CA ARG A 27 8.52 -15.04 -11.02
C ARG A 27 7.36 -16.05 -11.07
N PRO A 28 6.09 -15.59 -11.12
CA PRO A 28 5.66 -14.19 -11.05
C PRO A 28 5.75 -13.63 -9.62
N ILE A 29 5.93 -12.31 -9.51
CA ILE A 29 5.90 -11.59 -8.24
C ILE A 29 4.44 -11.38 -7.83
N THR A 30 4.10 -11.89 -6.65
CA THR A 30 2.73 -11.98 -6.11
C THR A 30 2.75 -11.84 -4.59
N SER A 31 1.62 -11.48 -3.99
CA SER A 31 1.44 -11.45 -2.52
C SER A 31 1.83 -12.79 -1.87
N GLU A 32 1.47 -13.88 -2.54
CA GLU A 32 1.82 -15.25 -2.21
C GLU A 32 3.33 -15.50 -2.15
N SER A 33 4.03 -15.18 -3.24
CA SER A 33 5.48 -15.36 -3.32
C SER A 33 6.22 -14.43 -2.36
N TRP A 34 5.66 -13.25 -2.08
CA TRP A 34 6.24 -12.30 -1.14
C TRP A 34 6.18 -12.84 0.29
N LEU A 35 5.03 -13.35 0.74
CA LEU A 35 4.87 -13.95 2.07
C LEU A 35 5.74 -15.21 2.24
N GLU A 36 5.74 -16.11 1.25
CA GLU A 36 6.53 -17.36 1.30
C GLU A 36 8.03 -17.07 1.46
N ARG A 37 8.51 -16.04 0.76
CA ARG A 37 9.94 -15.68 0.75
C ARG A 37 10.30 -14.80 1.94
N LYS A 38 9.42 -13.91 2.39
CA LYS A 38 9.57 -13.18 3.65
C LYS A 38 9.67 -14.14 4.84
N ASN A 39 8.89 -15.22 4.86
CA ASN A 39 9.00 -16.27 5.88
C ASN A 39 10.41 -16.88 5.96
N VAL A 40 11.03 -17.12 4.80
CA VAL A 40 12.43 -17.59 4.72
C VAL A 40 13.40 -16.50 5.16
N ASP A 41 13.25 -15.29 4.64
CA ASP A 41 14.20 -14.18 4.82
C ASP A 41 14.22 -13.63 6.27
N ASP A 42 13.08 -13.68 6.97
CA ASP A 42 12.93 -13.13 8.32
C ASP A 42 13.45 -14.06 9.42
N GLU A 43 13.67 -15.33 9.09
CA GLU A 43 14.20 -16.36 10.01
C GLU A 43 13.41 -16.45 11.32
N ALA A 44 12.09 -16.27 11.29
CA ALA A 44 11.23 -16.28 12.49
C ALA A 44 10.85 -17.69 12.98
N GLU A 45 11.55 -18.74 12.49
CA GLU A 45 11.45 -20.13 12.96
C GLU A 45 10.02 -20.70 12.94
N GLY A 46 9.19 -20.26 11.98
CA GLY A 46 7.78 -20.68 11.86
C GLY A 46 6.82 -20.05 12.90
N LEU A 47 7.31 -19.12 13.71
CA LEU A 47 6.59 -18.36 14.73
C LEU A 47 6.45 -16.89 14.32
N TRP A 48 5.75 -16.08 15.12
CA TRP A 48 5.66 -14.64 14.88
C TRP A 48 6.78 -13.94 15.64
N ARG A 49 7.59 -13.14 14.94
CA ARG A 49 8.68 -12.40 15.55
C ARG A 49 8.27 -10.95 15.80
N ILE A 50 8.47 -10.47 17.03
CA ILE A 50 8.39 -9.05 17.40
C ILE A 50 9.68 -8.70 18.13
N ASN A 51 10.45 -7.77 17.57
CA ASN A 51 11.84 -7.50 17.92
C ASN A 51 12.68 -8.79 17.85
N ASP A 52 13.37 -9.14 18.94
CA ASP A 52 14.16 -10.38 19.03
C ASP A 52 13.44 -11.52 19.75
N THR A 53 12.12 -11.40 19.97
CA THR A 53 11.31 -12.43 20.65
C THR A 53 10.37 -13.12 19.67
N LEU A 54 10.23 -14.43 19.82
CA LEU A 54 9.30 -15.29 19.08
C LEU A 54 8.07 -15.60 19.95
N TYR A 55 6.90 -15.51 19.32
CA TYR A 55 5.60 -15.71 19.94
C TYR A 55 4.81 -16.78 19.18
N ASP A 56 4.04 -17.60 19.90
CA ASP A 56 3.04 -18.49 19.32
C ASP A 56 1.64 -17.85 19.43
N LEU A 57 1.16 -17.34 18.31
CA LEU A 57 -0.14 -16.67 18.20
C LEU A 57 -1.22 -17.58 17.60
N SER A 58 -0.94 -18.88 17.43
CA SER A 58 -1.85 -19.82 16.73
C SER A 58 -3.24 -19.84 17.36
N ASP A 59 -3.32 -20.05 18.69
CA ASP A 59 -4.59 -20.07 19.43
C ASP A 59 -5.20 -18.67 19.63
N PHE A 60 -4.43 -17.61 19.38
CA PHE A 60 -4.90 -16.24 19.48
C PHE A 60 -5.52 -15.75 18.17
N ALA A 61 -5.12 -16.29 17.02
CA ALA A 61 -5.53 -15.83 15.69
C ALA A 61 -7.06 -15.64 15.58
N ALA A 62 -7.85 -16.66 15.94
CA ALA A 62 -9.31 -16.61 15.88
C ALA A 62 -9.95 -15.56 16.82
N ARG A 63 -9.23 -15.12 17.86
CA ARG A 63 -9.67 -14.15 18.86
C ARG A 63 -9.09 -12.76 18.63
N HIS A 64 -8.25 -12.58 17.61
CA HIS A 64 -7.61 -11.31 17.33
C HIS A 64 -8.67 -10.24 16.99
N PRO A 65 -8.71 -9.10 17.73
CA PRO A 65 -9.72 -8.06 17.48
C PRO A 65 -9.68 -7.49 16.05
N GLY A 66 -8.50 -7.42 15.44
CA GLY A 66 -8.32 -6.96 14.05
C GLY A 66 -8.70 -8.00 12.97
N GLY A 67 -9.06 -9.23 13.37
CA GLY A 67 -9.36 -10.34 12.46
C GLY A 67 -8.21 -11.34 12.35
N SER A 68 -8.55 -12.61 12.12
CA SER A 68 -7.57 -13.71 12.14
C SER A 68 -6.62 -13.71 10.95
N SER A 69 -7.08 -13.20 9.80
CA SER A 69 -6.30 -13.20 8.55
C SER A 69 -4.91 -12.57 8.70
N TRP A 70 -4.78 -11.50 9.49
CA TRP A 70 -3.49 -10.84 9.75
C TRP A 70 -2.48 -11.72 10.48
N ILE A 71 -2.95 -12.56 11.39
CA ILE A 71 -2.10 -13.48 12.14
C ILE A 71 -1.79 -14.70 11.27
N GLU A 72 -2.80 -15.26 10.63
CA GLU A 72 -2.68 -16.46 9.79
C GLU A 72 -1.71 -16.24 8.61
N CYS A 73 -1.80 -15.12 7.89
CA CYS A 73 -0.98 -14.88 6.70
C CYS A 73 0.47 -14.50 7.01
N THR A 74 0.75 -14.00 8.22
CA THR A 74 2.09 -13.56 8.66
C THR A 74 2.82 -14.62 9.50
N ARG A 75 2.30 -15.84 9.57
CA ARG A 75 2.96 -16.92 10.31
C ARG A 75 4.39 -17.14 9.78
N GLY A 76 5.34 -17.16 10.70
CA GLY A 76 6.76 -17.33 10.37
C GLY A 76 7.43 -16.09 9.78
N THR A 77 6.86 -14.90 9.94
CA THR A 77 7.51 -13.64 9.55
C THR A 77 7.82 -12.73 10.74
N ASP A 78 8.70 -11.76 10.53
CA ASP A 78 8.89 -10.62 11.41
C ASP A 78 7.75 -9.62 11.20
N ILE A 79 6.99 -9.40 12.26
CA ILE A 79 5.81 -8.52 12.32
C ILE A 79 6.04 -7.33 13.25
N THR A 80 7.29 -6.96 13.53
CA THR A 80 7.62 -5.87 14.47
C THR A 80 6.99 -4.54 14.05
N GLU A 81 7.26 -4.06 12.83
CA GLU A 81 6.74 -2.78 12.34
C GLU A 81 5.21 -2.82 12.13
N PRO A 82 4.60 -3.89 11.56
CA PRO A 82 3.15 -4.04 11.56
C PRO A 82 2.53 -4.01 12.97
N PHE A 83 3.14 -4.71 13.94
CA PHE A 83 2.66 -4.73 15.31
C PHE A 83 2.67 -3.32 15.91
N GLU A 84 3.77 -2.58 15.77
CA GLU A 84 3.88 -1.25 16.33
C GLU A 84 2.95 -0.24 15.65
N SER A 85 2.82 -0.28 14.33
CA SER A 85 2.00 0.67 13.56
C SER A 85 0.50 0.47 13.70
N HIS A 86 0.07 -0.77 13.93
CA HIS A 86 -1.35 -1.11 14.02
C HIS A 86 -1.89 -1.14 15.46
N HIS A 87 -1.01 -1.15 16.48
CA HIS A 87 -1.40 -1.14 17.89
C HIS A 87 -0.98 0.16 18.57
N ILE A 88 -1.84 1.17 18.49
CA ILE A 88 -1.60 2.47 19.14
C ILE A 88 -1.67 2.33 20.67
N GLU A 89 -2.60 1.53 21.21
CA GLU A 89 -2.76 1.30 22.65
C GLU A 89 -1.80 0.22 23.20
N GLU A 90 -1.41 0.34 24.47
CA GLU A 90 -0.44 -0.58 25.10
C GLU A 90 -1.01 -1.96 25.47
N ARG A 91 -2.33 -2.14 25.36
CA ARG A 91 -3.00 -3.40 25.74
C ARG A 91 -2.43 -4.60 24.98
N ALA A 92 -2.14 -4.45 23.68
CA ALA A 92 -1.58 -5.52 22.87
C ALA A 92 -0.20 -5.94 23.40
N ARG A 93 0.67 -4.97 23.70
CA ARG A 93 2.00 -5.23 24.28
C ARG A 93 1.89 -5.95 25.63
N GLY A 94 0.99 -5.51 26.50
CA GLY A 94 0.75 -6.14 27.80
C GLY A 94 0.22 -7.59 27.72
N MET A 95 -0.30 -8.02 26.57
CA MET A 95 -0.77 -9.39 26.35
C MET A 95 0.30 -10.32 25.77
N LEU A 96 1.36 -9.78 25.15
CA LEU A 96 2.36 -10.59 24.41
C LEU A 96 3.06 -11.62 25.28
N SER A 97 3.31 -11.33 26.57
CA SER A 97 3.99 -12.25 27.49
C SER A 97 3.30 -13.60 27.65
N LYS A 98 1.99 -13.68 27.37
CA LYS A 98 1.22 -14.94 27.41
C LYS A 98 1.53 -15.89 26.26
N PHE A 99 2.13 -15.37 25.19
CA PHE A 99 2.40 -16.09 23.95
C PHE A 99 3.90 -16.23 23.68
N GLU A 100 4.74 -15.69 24.58
CA GLU A 100 6.20 -15.72 24.41
C GLU A 100 6.72 -17.15 24.48
N VAL A 101 7.56 -17.51 23.51
CA VAL A 101 8.20 -18.83 23.44
C VAL A 101 9.67 -18.73 23.82
N ARG A 102 10.43 -17.89 23.10
CA ARG A 102 11.89 -17.71 23.28
C ARG A 102 12.41 -16.53 22.47
N LYS A 103 13.70 -16.21 22.63
CA LYS A 103 14.42 -15.31 21.72
C LYS A 103 14.74 -16.00 20.39
N ALA A 104 14.75 -15.23 19.31
CA ALA A 104 15.13 -15.72 17.98
C ALA A 104 16.63 -16.08 17.94
N ALA A 105 16.98 -17.15 17.22
CA ALA A 105 18.36 -17.61 17.13
C ALA A 105 19.26 -16.70 16.29
N ARG A 106 18.68 -15.88 15.40
CA ARG A 106 19.38 -14.98 14.47
C ARG A 106 18.92 -13.53 14.66
N PRO A 107 19.80 -12.54 14.42
CA PRO A 107 19.40 -11.13 14.39
C PRO A 107 18.28 -10.87 13.39
N ARG A 108 17.53 -9.78 13.59
CA ARG A 108 16.46 -9.36 12.65
C ARG A 108 17.02 -9.12 11.27
N ASN A 109 16.20 -9.37 10.25
CA ASN A 109 16.57 -9.04 8.86
C ASN A 109 16.55 -7.52 8.62
N TYR A 110 15.60 -6.80 9.24
CA TYR A 110 15.42 -5.36 9.06
C TYR A 110 16.31 -4.54 10.00
N LYS A 111 16.78 -3.38 9.52
CA LYS A 111 17.64 -2.43 10.24
C LYS A 111 16.84 -1.37 11.02
N PHE A 112 15.52 -1.35 10.87
CA PHE A 112 14.68 -0.34 11.50
C PHE A 112 14.74 -0.40 13.02
N THR A 113 14.75 0.78 13.63
CA THR A 113 14.67 0.94 15.07
C THR A 113 13.33 1.54 15.46
N LEU A 114 12.87 1.14 16.65
CA LEU A 114 11.63 1.58 17.29
C LEU A 114 11.96 1.93 18.75
N GLU A 115 13.00 2.74 18.92
CA GLU A 115 13.50 3.14 20.24
C GLU A 115 12.44 3.92 21.00
N GLU A 116 12.36 3.73 22.32
CA GLU A 116 11.32 4.38 23.15
C GLU A 116 11.39 5.92 23.05
N ASN A 117 12.60 6.47 22.96
CA ASN A 117 12.82 7.91 22.76
C ASN A 117 13.04 8.29 21.29
N GLY A 118 12.81 7.36 20.35
CA GLY A 118 12.84 7.61 18.91
C GLY A 118 11.63 8.43 18.44
N PHE A 119 11.68 8.86 17.18
CA PHE A 119 10.65 9.69 16.57
C PHE A 119 9.31 8.98 16.56
N TYR A 120 9.26 7.74 16.07
CA TYR A 120 7.99 7.03 15.93
C TYR A 120 7.30 6.79 17.27
N MET A 121 8.03 6.27 18.26
CA MET A 121 7.47 5.95 19.57
C MET A 121 7.05 7.22 20.33
N THR A 122 7.79 8.31 20.18
CA THR A 122 7.39 9.63 20.71
C THR A 122 6.09 10.12 20.09
N LEU A 123 5.96 10.03 18.76
CA LEU A 123 4.73 10.41 18.07
C LEU A 123 3.55 9.51 18.48
N LYS A 124 3.77 8.19 18.54
CA LYS A 124 2.75 7.20 18.93
C LYS A 124 2.18 7.47 20.31
N ARG A 125 3.01 7.82 21.31
CA ARG A 125 2.54 8.23 22.65
C ARG A 125 1.66 9.47 22.60
N ARG A 126 2.07 10.51 21.87
CA ARG A 126 1.30 11.76 21.72
C ARG A 126 -0.04 11.52 21.02
N VAL A 127 -0.02 10.73 19.94
CA VAL A 127 -1.24 10.37 19.20
C VAL A 127 -2.19 9.59 20.09
N ARG A 128 -1.70 8.62 20.87
CA ARG A 128 -2.53 7.88 21.85
C ARG A 128 -3.22 8.82 22.84
N GLU A 129 -2.48 9.73 23.45
CA GLU A 129 -3.05 10.73 24.37
C GLU A 129 -4.09 11.61 23.67
N LYS A 130 -3.78 12.07 22.45
CA LYS A 130 -4.69 12.88 21.65
C LYS A 130 -5.99 12.15 21.32
N LEU A 131 -5.91 10.88 20.91
CA LEU A 131 -7.07 10.05 20.61
C LEU A 131 -7.97 9.85 21.84
N ARG A 132 -7.38 9.69 23.03
CA ARG A 132 -8.13 9.63 24.30
C ARG A 132 -8.83 10.94 24.62
N GLN A 133 -8.14 12.08 24.44
CA GLN A 133 -8.72 13.41 24.68
C GLN A 133 -9.92 13.72 23.79
N ILE A 134 -9.88 13.30 22.52
CA ILE A 134 -10.97 13.54 21.57
C ILE A 134 -12.04 12.43 21.59
N GLY A 135 -11.88 11.40 22.43
CA GLY A 135 -12.82 10.28 22.51
C GLY A 135 -12.97 9.53 21.18
N TYR A 136 -11.85 9.19 20.53
CA TYR A 136 -11.85 8.63 19.18
C TYR A 136 -12.77 7.41 19.02
N SER A 137 -13.56 7.46 17.96
CA SER A 137 -14.25 6.32 17.36
C SER A 137 -14.24 6.48 15.83
N PRO A 138 -14.28 5.38 15.05
CA PRO A 138 -14.40 5.46 13.60
C PRO A 138 -15.59 6.33 13.19
N THR A 139 -15.40 7.20 12.21
CA THR A 139 -16.37 8.25 11.92
C THR A 139 -17.54 7.73 11.07
N LYS A 140 -18.78 8.10 11.39
CA LYS A 140 -19.93 7.81 10.51
C LYS A 140 -19.84 8.55 9.17
N LYS A 141 -19.08 9.65 9.12
CA LYS A 141 -18.95 10.49 7.93
C LYS A 141 -18.26 9.73 6.80
N THR A 142 -17.13 9.08 7.05
CA THR A 142 -16.44 8.27 6.04
C THR A 142 -17.30 7.10 5.57
N GLU A 143 -18.12 6.53 6.46
CA GLU A 143 -19.08 5.49 6.11
C GLU A 143 -20.18 5.98 5.14
N PHE A 144 -20.78 7.13 5.40
CA PHE A 144 -21.80 7.72 4.53
C PHE A 144 -21.21 8.14 3.18
N LEU A 145 -20.01 8.72 3.17
CA LEU A 145 -19.32 9.05 1.93
C LEU A 145 -19.06 7.79 1.09
N HIS A 146 -18.51 6.74 1.71
CA HIS A 146 -18.27 5.46 1.04
C HIS A 146 -19.54 4.86 0.44
N LEU A 147 -20.64 4.85 1.21
CA LEU A 147 -21.93 4.34 0.73
C LEU A 147 -22.47 5.18 -0.43
N GLY A 148 -22.38 6.50 -0.34
CA GLY A 148 -22.79 7.40 -1.42
C GLY A 148 -22.01 7.15 -2.72
N ILE A 149 -20.68 7.00 -2.62
CA ILE A 149 -19.82 6.69 -3.78
C ILE A 149 -20.18 5.30 -4.35
N LEU A 150 -20.42 4.29 -3.50
CA LEU A 150 -20.84 2.96 -3.93
C LEU A 150 -22.16 3.02 -4.71
N VAL A 151 -23.18 3.71 -4.19
CA VAL A 151 -24.45 3.92 -4.88
C VAL A 151 -24.23 4.63 -6.22
N SER A 152 -23.31 5.59 -6.26
CA SER A 152 -22.95 6.32 -7.49
C SER A 152 -22.41 5.40 -8.59
N VAL A 153 -21.64 4.35 -8.24
CA VAL A 153 -21.15 3.34 -9.22
C VAL A 153 -22.33 2.68 -9.93
N PHE A 154 -23.33 2.22 -9.19
CA PHE A 154 -24.50 1.55 -9.76
C PHE A 154 -25.41 2.51 -10.52
N LEU A 155 -25.65 3.71 -10.01
CA LEU A 155 -26.49 4.70 -10.68
C LEU A 155 -25.88 5.18 -12.01
N PHE A 156 -24.59 5.53 -12.02
CA PHE A 156 -23.94 6.01 -13.25
C PHE A 156 -23.66 4.89 -14.26
N SER A 157 -23.41 3.66 -13.82
CA SER A 157 -23.27 2.52 -14.73
C SER A 157 -24.60 2.17 -15.40
N TRP A 158 -25.70 2.20 -14.64
CA TRP A 158 -27.06 2.06 -15.18
C TRP A 158 -27.36 3.18 -16.19
N ALA A 159 -27.23 4.44 -15.79
CA ALA A 159 -27.52 5.59 -16.65
C ALA A 159 -26.64 5.60 -17.90
N GLY A 160 -25.34 5.29 -17.77
CA GLY A 160 -24.41 5.23 -18.88
C GLY A 160 -24.74 4.13 -19.87
N THR A 161 -25.32 3.02 -19.43
CA THR A 161 -25.74 1.95 -20.32
C THR A 161 -27.12 2.22 -20.92
N ALA A 162 -28.11 2.59 -20.10
CA ALA A 162 -29.49 2.83 -20.52
C ALA A 162 -29.61 4.01 -21.51
N LEU A 163 -28.77 5.04 -21.34
CA LEU A 163 -28.73 6.21 -22.21
C LEU A 163 -27.61 6.14 -23.27
N ASP A 164 -26.87 5.03 -23.33
CA ASP A 164 -25.65 4.84 -24.12
C ASP A 164 -24.65 6.02 -24.05
N SER A 165 -24.47 6.58 -22.85
CA SER A 165 -23.66 7.78 -22.63
C SER A 165 -22.26 7.46 -22.12
N LEU A 166 -21.24 7.84 -22.91
CA LEU A 166 -19.84 7.75 -22.48
C LEU A 166 -19.52 8.66 -21.28
N ILE A 167 -20.23 9.78 -21.13
CA ILE A 167 -20.04 10.69 -19.99
C ILE A 167 -20.43 9.97 -18.68
N PHE A 168 -21.60 9.34 -18.64
CA PHE A 168 -22.05 8.59 -17.47
C PHE A 168 -21.21 7.33 -17.23
N LYS A 169 -20.75 6.63 -18.27
CA LYS A 169 -19.77 5.53 -18.12
C LYS A 169 -18.45 6.04 -17.52
N GLY A 170 -18.00 7.23 -17.92
CA GLY A 170 -16.84 7.91 -17.34
C GLY A 170 -17.03 8.26 -15.86
N LEU A 171 -18.19 8.80 -15.48
CA LEU A 171 -18.54 9.08 -14.08
C LEU A 171 -18.66 7.80 -13.25
N ALA A 172 -19.14 6.70 -13.84
CA ALA A 172 -19.15 5.39 -13.20
C ALA A 172 -17.73 4.88 -12.96
N GLY A 173 -16.83 5.04 -13.93
CA GLY A 173 -15.40 4.72 -13.79
C GLY A 173 -14.71 5.56 -12.69
N LEU A 174 -14.96 6.87 -12.66
CA LEU A 174 -14.49 7.76 -11.58
C LEU A 174 -15.03 7.30 -10.21
N SER A 175 -16.33 7.00 -10.13
CA SER A 175 -16.94 6.50 -8.90
C SER A 175 -16.33 5.16 -8.48
N LEU A 176 -16.04 4.27 -9.42
CA LEU A 176 -15.41 2.98 -9.16
C LEU A 176 -13.99 3.15 -8.60
N CYS A 177 -13.19 4.06 -9.17
CA CYS A 177 -11.91 4.45 -8.60
C CYS A 177 -12.07 4.97 -7.18
N TRP A 178 -13.05 5.86 -6.94
CA TRP A 178 -13.27 6.43 -5.61
C TRP A 178 -13.74 5.39 -4.60
N VAL A 179 -14.57 4.41 -4.98
CA VAL A 179 -14.91 3.27 -4.12
C VAL A 179 -13.65 2.48 -3.77
N ALA A 180 -12.78 2.21 -4.74
CA ALA A 180 -11.57 1.45 -4.52
C ALA A 180 -10.63 2.17 -3.55
N THR A 181 -10.38 3.46 -3.78
CA THR A 181 -9.57 4.29 -2.90
C THR A 181 -10.20 4.45 -1.52
N SER A 182 -11.51 4.70 -1.40
CA SER A 182 -12.15 4.82 -0.09
C SER A 182 -12.18 3.50 0.68
N THR A 183 -12.14 2.36 -0.02
CA THR A 183 -12.03 1.04 0.62
C THR A 183 -10.72 0.88 1.39
N HIS A 184 -9.66 1.62 1.01
CA HIS A 184 -8.37 1.64 1.68
C HIS A 184 -8.46 1.86 3.19
N ASN A 185 -9.33 2.78 3.60
CA ASN A 185 -9.63 3.09 4.99
C ASN A 185 -10.06 1.86 5.81
N TYR A 186 -10.70 0.88 5.16
CA TYR A 186 -11.31 -0.28 5.79
C TYR A 186 -10.46 -1.54 5.69
N PHE A 187 -9.39 -1.56 4.87
CA PHE A 187 -8.51 -2.73 4.78
C PHE A 187 -7.79 -2.98 6.08
N HIS A 188 -7.29 -1.91 6.72
CA HIS A 188 -6.50 -1.92 7.96
C HIS A 188 -7.36 -2.17 9.21
N GLN A 189 -8.68 -2.08 9.08
CA GLN A 189 -9.63 -2.31 10.17
C GLN A 189 -10.01 -3.80 10.27
N ARG A 190 -10.72 -4.15 11.35
CA ARG A 190 -11.39 -5.45 11.47
C ARG A 190 -12.25 -5.72 10.24
N ASP A 191 -12.32 -6.97 9.82
CA ASP A 191 -13.17 -7.43 8.72
C ASP A 191 -14.57 -6.81 8.79
N ASN A 192 -14.95 -6.17 7.70
CA ASN A 192 -16.19 -5.43 7.55
C ASN A 192 -16.66 -5.52 6.08
N TRP A 193 -17.94 -5.26 5.82
CA TRP A 193 -18.47 -5.43 4.47
C TRP A 193 -17.86 -4.44 3.45
N ARG A 194 -17.38 -3.27 3.89
CA ARG A 194 -16.84 -2.23 3.00
C ARG A 194 -15.54 -2.66 2.36
N MET A 195 -14.71 -3.46 3.03
CA MET A 195 -13.49 -4.00 2.42
C MET A 195 -13.77 -4.79 1.13
N TYR A 196 -14.93 -5.45 1.04
CA TYR A 196 -15.31 -6.24 -0.13
C TYR A 196 -15.71 -5.38 -1.33
N THR A 197 -16.04 -4.09 -1.15
CA THR A 197 -16.40 -3.23 -2.29
C THR A 197 -15.22 -2.97 -3.22
N PHE A 198 -13.99 -3.14 -2.73
CA PHE A 198 -12.79 -3.10 -3.56
C PHE A 198 -12.83 -4.13 -4.69
N ASN A 199 -13.43 -5.30 -4.46
CA ASN A 199 -13.46 -6.38 -5.45
C ASN A 199 -14.33 -6.05 -6.68
N LEU A 200 -15.14 -4.97 -6.64
CA LEU A 200 -15.81 -4.42 -7.83
C LEU A 200 -14.81 -3.99 -8.93
N THR A 201 -13.56 -3.71 -8.55
CA THR A 201 -12.48 -3.35 -9.48
C THR A 201 -11.85 -4.55 -10.18
N MET A 202 -12.25 -5.79 -9.90
CA MET A 202 -11.51 -7.00 -10.30
C MET A 202 -10.17 -7.21 -9.58
N MET A 203 -9.71 -6.28 -8.74
CA MET A 203 -8.66 -6.54 -7.76
C MET A 203 -9.23 -7.29 -6.54
N ASN A 204 -8.38 -7.70 -5.60
CA ASN A 204 -8.79 -8.47 -4.42
C ASN A 204 -8.27 -7.83 -3.13
N PHE A 205 -9.15 -7.59 -2.17
CA PHE A 205 -8.79 -6.96 -0.90
C PHE A 205 -7.77 -7.77 -0.09
N ARG A 206 -7.75 -9.10 -0.22
CA ARG A 206 -6.80 -9.98 0.48
C ARG A 206 -5.39 -9.74 -0.03
N ASN A 207 -5.25 -9.66 -1.34
CA ASN A 207 -3.96 -9.34 -1.97
C ASN A 207 -3.55 -7.92 -1.60
N TRP A 208 -4.48 -6.98 -1.58
CA TRP A 208 -4.20 -5.59 -1.21
C TRP A 208 -3.80 -5.41 0.26
N ARG A 209 -4.37 -6.20 1.19
CA ARG A 209 -3.88 -6.27 2.57
C ARG A 209 -2.42 -6.73 2.66
N ILE A 210 -1.96 -7.58 1.73
CA ILE A 210 -0.57 -8.03 1.71
C ILE A 210 0.32 -7.00 0.97
N SER A 211 -0.01 -6.66 -0.28
CA SER A 211 0.81 -5.77 -1.10
C SER A 211 0.88 -4.37 -0.53
N HIS A 212 -0.28 -3.84 -0.12
CA HIS A 212 -0.36 -2.47 0.33
C HIS A 212 -0.09 -2.40 1.83
N ALA A 213 -0.91 -3.06 2.67
CA ALA A 213 -0.83 -2.86 4.12
C ALA A 213 0.40 -3.48 4.78
N LEU A 214 0.77 -4.73 4.46
CA LEU A 214 1.94 -5.38 5.08
C LEU A 214 3.27 -5.04 4.40
N SER A 215 3.23 -4.75 3.09
CA SER A 215 4.45 -4.49 2.33
C SER A 215 4.66 -2.99 2.09
N HIS A 216 3.80 -2.31 1.34
CA HIS A 216 3.98 -0.90 1.00
C HIS A 216 3.95 0.05 2.22
N HIS A 217 2.95 -0.02 3.11
CA HIS A 217 2.89 0.85 4.31
C HIS A 217 4.11 0.69 5.21
N VAL A 218 4.70 -0.51 5.26
CA VAL A 218 5.81 -0.81 6.16
C VAL A 218 7.15 -0.47 5.53
N TYR A 219 7.30 -0.73 4.22
CA TYR A 219 8.58 -0.75 3.51
C TYR A 219 8.60 0.16 2.27
N ALA A 220 7.75 1.19 2.23
CA ALA A 220 7.51 2.07 1.08
C ALA A 220 8.80 2.46 0.34
N ASN A 221 8.82 2.31 -0.98
CA ASN A 221 9.97 2.62 -1.84
C ASN A 221 11.25 1.80 -1.60
N SER A 222 11.23 0.76 -0.76
CA SER A 222 12.35 -0.17 -0.64
C SER A 222 12.26 -1.34 -1.63
N LEU A 223 13.31 -2.17 -1.67
CA LEU A 223 13.25 -3.45 -2.37
C LEU A 223 12.25 -4.43 -1.74
N HIS A 224 11.82 -4.23 -0.50
CA HIS A 224 10.79 -5.03 0.17
C HIS A 224 9.36 -4.58 -0.16
N ASP A 225 9.21 -3.41 -0.79
CA ASP A 225 7.93 -2.91 -1.28
C ASP A 225 7.48 -3.71 -2.51
N LEU A 226 6.44 -4.51 -2.32
CA LEU A 226 5.85 -5.36 -3.33
C LEU A 226 5.26 -4.49 -4.45
N GLU A 227 4.72 -3.32 -4.13
CA GLU A 227 4.12 -2.40 -5.09
C GLU A 227 5.16 -1.68 -5.95
N MET A 228 6.45 -1.70 -5.60
CA MET A 228 7.48 -1.31 -6.56
C MET A 228 7.74 -2.42 -7.59
N SER A 229 7.84 -3.66 -7.11
CA SER A 229 8.27 -4.79 -7.93
C SER A 229 7.17 -5.37 -8.83
N MET A 230 5.90 -5.18 -8.46
CA MET A 230 4.74 -5.65 -9.23
C MET A 230 4.57 -4.96 -10.58
N PHE A 231 5.06 -3.73 -10.73
CA PHE A 231 5.00 -3.00 -12.00
C PHE A 231 6.22 -3.23 -12.88
N GLU A 232 7.27 -3.89 -12.37
CA GLU A 232 8.45 -4.21 -13.16
C GLU A 232 8.14 -5.32 -14.18
N PRO A 233 8.61 -5.21 -15.44
CA PRO A 233 9.56 -4.21 -15.95
C PRO A 233 8.90 -2.97 -16.58
N PHE A 234 7.57 -2.82 -16.50
CA PHE A 234 6.85 -1.74 -17.17
C PHE A 234 7.09 -0.39 -16.53
N LEU A 235 7.03 -0.30 -15.19
CA LEU A 235 7.36 0.89 -14.40
C LEU A 235 8.45 0.51 -13.39
N CYS A 236 9.53 1.27 -13.34
CA CYS A 236 10.66 1.01 -12.45
C CYS A 236 11.13 2.29 -11.78
N TRP A 237 10.91 2.37 -10.47
CA TRP A 237 11.26 3.55 -9.67
C TRP A 237 12.56 3.40 -8.89
N ILE A 238 13.17 2.21 -8.82
CA ILE A 238 14.49 2.05 -8.20
C ILE A 238 15.54 2.71 -9.11
N PRO A 239 16.32 3.71 -8.65
CA PRO A 239 17.26 4.45 -9.48
C PRO A 239 18.57 3.68 -9.67
N ASP A 240 18.52 2.56 -10.40
CA ASP A 240 19.68 1.75 -10.75
C ASP A 240 19.52 1.15 -12.17
N ARG A 241 20.63 1.03 -12.90
CA ARG A 241 20.64 0.50 -14.27
C ARG A 241 20.39 -1.01 -14.34
N HIS A 242 20.61 -1.75 -13.25
CA HIS A 242 20.33 -3.18 -13.19
C HIS A 242 18.83 -3.49 -13.19
N TYR A 243 17.98 -2.58 -12.69
CA TYR A 243 16.52 -2.73 -12.75
C TYR A 243 15.92 -2.21 -14.06
N ALA A 244 16.41 -1.08 -14.58
CA ALA A 244 15.94 -0.55 -15.85
C ALA A 244 17.02 0.29 -16.56
N SER A 245 17.24 -0.05 -17.83
CA SER A 245 18.06 0.72 -18.76
C SER A 245 17.45 2.08 -19.09
N LYS A 246 18.26 2.99 -19.67
CA LYS A 246 17.79 4.30 -20.19
C LYS A 246 16.58 4.17 -21.11
N ALA A 247 16.61 3.21 -22.04
CA ALA A 247 15.54 3.00 -23.00
C ALA A 247 14.26 2.50 -22.32
N GLN A 248 14.37 1.52 -21.42
CA GLN A 248 13.22 1.01 -20.66
C GLN A 248 12.53 2.12 -19.85
N ARG A 249 13.30 3.00 -19.22
CA ARG A 249 12.76 4.14 -18.46
C ARG A 249 11.99 5.14 -19.32
N LEU A 250 12.49 5.44 -20.51
CA LEU A 250 11.75 6.28 -21.46
C LEU A 250 10.46 5.59 -21.90
N ILE A 251 10.52 4.28 -22.17
CA ILE A 251 9.34 3.48 -22.48
C ILE A 251 8.34 3.53 -21.31
N SER A 252 8.78 3.35 -20.07
CA SER A 252 7.93 3.41 -18.86
C SER A 252 7.09 4.69 -18.81
N VAL A 253 7.68 5.86 -19.08
CA VAL A 253 6.96 7.13 -19.13
C VAL A 253 5.86 7.11 -20.19
N VAL A 254 6.19 6.65 -21.40
CA VAL A 254 5.25 6.62 -22.53
C VAL A 254 4.12 5.61 -22.31
N ILE A 255 4.44 4.43 -21.76
CA ILE A 255 3.45 3.36 -21.58
C ILE A 255 2.65 3.47 -20.28
N SER A 256 3.04 4.35 -19.35
CA SER A 256 2.35 4.50 -18.05
C SER A 256 0.82 4.63 -18.19
N PRO A 257 0.27 5.51 -19.06
CA PRO A 257 -1.19 5.59 -19.26
C PRO A 257 -1.82 4.27 -19.68
N VAL A 258 -1.16 3.48 -20.53
CA VAL A 258 -1.64 2.17 -20.99
C VAL A 258 -1.59 1.16 -19.85
N VAL A 259 -0.52 1.14 -19.07
CA VAL A 259 -0.40 0.29 -17.87
C VAL A 259 -1.55 0.60 -16.90
N TYR A 260 -1.90 1.87 -16.72
CA TYR A 260 -2.98 2.28 -15.81
C TYR A 260 -4.35 1.74 -16.25
N VAL A 261 -4.63 1.69 -17.56
CA VAL A 261 -5.90 1.13 -18.10
C VAL A 261 -6.09 -0.35 -17.73
N PHE A 262 -5.00 -1.10 -17.56
CA PHE A 262 -5.04 -2.57 -17.38
C PHE A 262 -4.69 -3.06 -15.97
N LEU A 263 -4.55 -2.19 -14.96
CA LEU A 263 -4.21 -2.62 -13.59
C LEU A 263 -5.24 -3.58 -13.02
N PHE A 264 -6.52 -3.24 -13.17
CA PHE A 264 -7.64 -4.01 -12.65
C PHE A 264 -7.74 -5.40 -13.29
N GLN A 265 -7.78 -5.45 -14.61
CA GLN A 265 -7.85 -6.67 -15.41
C GLN A 265 -6.58 -7.50 -15.25
N GLY A 266 -5.41 -6.86 -15.24
CA GLY A 266 -4.11 -7.52 -15.07
C GLY A 266 -4.00 -8.24 -13.73
N GLN A 267 -4.44 -7.60 -12.64
CA GLN A 267 -4.47 -8.25 -11.33
C GLN A 267 -5.39 -9.48 -11.30
N PHE A 268 -6.57 -9.40 -11.90
CA PHE A 268 -7.46 -10.56 -12.01
C PHE A 268 -6.85 -11.67 -12.87
N LEU A 269 -6.31 -11.33 -14.04
CA LEU A 269 -5.70 -12.28 -14.97
C LEU A 269 -4.53 -13.03 -14.33
N ILE A 270 -3.68 -12.34 -13.56
CA ILE A 270 -2.58 -12.98 -12.82
C ILE A 270 -3.14 -14.02 -11.84
N ARG A 271 -4.16 -13.67 -11.04
CA ARG A 271 -4.79 -14.62 -10.10
C ARG A 271 -5.45 -15.80 -10.80
N LEU A 272 -6.13 -15.54 -11.93
CA LEU A 272 -6.76 -16.56 -12.75
C LEU A 272 -5.73 -17.55 -13.31
N VAL A 273 -4.68 -17.05 -13.97
CA VAL A 273 -3.61 -17.89 -14.53
C VAL A 273 -2.91 -18.70 -13.45
N LEU A 274 -2.58 -18.09 -12.30
CA LEU A 274 -1.99 -18.82 -11.17
C LEU A 274 -2.90 -19.93 -10.65
N SER A 275 -4.21 -19.68 -10.59
CA SER A 275 -5.19 -20.64 -10.13
C SER A 275 -5.35 -21.83 -11.07
N LEU A 276 -5.21 -21.59 -12.37
CA LEU A 276 -5.29 -22.64 -13.39
C LEU A 276 -3.97 -23.42 -13.56
N THR A 277 -2.82 -22.80 -13.28
CA THR A 277 -1.50 -23.38 -13.63
C THR A 277 -0.65 -23.84 -12.45
N LYS A 278 -0.85 -23.29 -11.24
CA LYS A 278 0.00 -23.58 -10.07
C LYS A 278 -0.82 -24.01 -8.87
N ARG A 279 -1.56 -23.07 -8.26
CA ARG A 279 -2.35 -23.30 -7.06
C ARG A 279 -3.55 -22.39 -7.09
N ASN A 280 -4.72 -22.89 -6.73
CA ASN A 280 -5.92 -22.08 -6.68
C ASN A 280 -5.78 -20.97 -5.64
N VAL A 281 -5.70 -19.72 -6.12
CA VAL A 281 -5.68 -18.50 -5.30
C VAL A 281 -6.98 -17.72 -5.40
N LEU A 282 -7.86 -18.04 -6.36
CA LEU A 282 -9.18 -17.45 -6.48
C LEU A 282 -10.10 -17.90 -5.33
N ARG A 283 -10.90 -16.95 -4.82
CA ARG A 283 -11.87 -17.13 -3.75
C ARG A 283 -13.26 -16.71 -4.21
N TRP A 284 -14.28 -17.03 -3.42
CA TRP A 284 -15.66 -16.61 -3.70
C TRP A 284 -15.76 -15.09 -3.86
N ASP A 285 -14.95 -14.34 -3.12
CA ASP A 285 -14.95 -12.88 -3.14
C ASP A 285 -14.42 -12.29 -4.47
N ASP A 286 -13.69 -13.06 -5.29
CA ASP A 286 -13.34 -12.65 -6.66
C ASP A 286 -14.58 -12.58 -7.58
N LEU A 287 -15.70 -13.23 -7.23
CA LEU A 287 -16.94 -13.16 -8.01
C LEU A 287 -17.66 -11.80 -7.87
N ILE A 288 -17.33 -11.01 -6.85
CA ILE A 288 -17.97 -9.72 -6.57
C ILE A 288 -17.77 -8.75 -7.75
N GLY A 289 -16.63 -8.80 -8.45
CA GLY A 289 -16.36 -7.98 -9.63
C GLY A 289 -17.40 -8.15 -10.75
N PHE A 290 -17.98 -9.35 -10.87
CA PHE A 290 -19.00 -9.66 -11.87
C PHE A 290 -20.42 -9.23 -11.46
N SER A 291 -20.62 -8.72 -10.24
CA SER A 291 -21.93 -8.21 -9.82
C SER A 291 -22.37 -6.98 -10.62
N LEU A 292 -21.43 -6.12 -11.04
CA LEU A 292 -21.72 -4.93 -11.81
C LEU A 292 -22.25 -5.22 -13.23
N PRO A 293 -21.60 -6.07 -14.07
CA PRO A 293 -22.14 -6.43 -15.38
C PRO A 293 -23.45 -7.20 -15.28
N ILE A 294 -23.63 -8.06 -14.26
CA ILE A 294 -24.91 -8.73 -13.99
C ILE A 294 -26.01 -7.70 -13.69
N PHE A 295 -25.73 -6.73 -12.82
CA PHE A 295 -26.65 -5.64 -12.52
C PHE A 295 -27.02 -4.85 -13.78
N ILE A 296 -26.03 -4.45 -14.59
CA ILE A 296 -26.27 -3.71 -15.84
C ILE A 296 -27.18 -4.51 -16.77
N TYR A 297 -26.87 -5.80 -16.98
CA TYR A 297 -27.64 -6.68 -17.87
C TYR A 297 -29.10 -6.81 -17.41
N LEU A 298 -29.34 -7.08 -16.12
CA LEU A 298 -30.69 -7.30 -15.59
C LEU A 298 -31.52 -6.02 -15.46
N SER A 299 -30.89 -4.87 -15.20
CA SER A 299 -31.60 -3.61 -14.90
C SER A 299 -31.85 -2.71 -16.12
N THR A 300 -31.17 -2.96 -17.24
CA THR A 300 -31.32 -2.15 -18.46
C THR A 300 -31.98 -2.90 -19.61
N GLY A 301 -31.99 -4.24 -19.58
CA GLY A 301 -32.56 -5.07 -20.65
C GLY A 301 -31.73 -5.10 -21.93
N VAL A 302 -30.51 -4.55 -21.93
CA VAL A 302 -29.59 -4.62 -23.08
C VAL A 302 -29.08 -6.05 -23.29
N GLY A 303 -28.60 -6.35 -24.51
CA GLY A 303 -27.96 -7.63 -24.79
C GLY A 303 -26.70 -7.87 -23.93
N LEU A 304 -26.37 -9.14 -23.68
CA LEU A 304 -25.24 -9.54 -22.84
C LEU A 304 -23.92 -8.88 -23.29
N LEU A 305 -23.64 -8.87 -24.59
CA LEU A 305 -22.43 -8.25 -25.13
C LEU A 305 -22.37 -6.75 -24.82
N SER A 306 -23.48 -6.03 -24.96
CA SER A 306 -23.55 -4.59 -24.65
C SER A 306 -23.34 -4.31 -23.17
N ALA A 307 -23.88 -5.15 -22.28
CA ALA A 307 -23.65 -5.05 -20.84
C ALA A 307 -22.16 -5.26 -20.50
N LEU A 308 -21.53 -6.28 -21.09
CA LEU A 308 -20.10 -6.57 -20.91
C LEU A 308 -19.20 -5.46 -21.46
N LEU A 309 -19.52 -4.90 -22.64
CA LEU A 309 -18.77 -3.78 -23.21
C LEU A 309 -18.90 -2.51 -22.35
N SER A 310 -20.10 -2.21 -21.84
CA SER A 310 -20.30 -1.09 -20.92
C SER A 310 -19.49 -1.26 -19.63
N TRP A 311 -19.52 -2.46 -19.05
CA TRP A 311 -18.72 -2.81 -17.88
C TRP A 311 -17.22 -2.68 -18.14
N GLU A 312 -16.71 -3.19 -19.26
CA GLU A 312 -15.28 -3.09 -19.60
C GLU A 312 -14.83 -1.64 -19.77
N ILE A 313 -15.66 -0.77 -20.36
CA ILE A 313 -15.37 0.67 -20.43
C ILE A 313 -15.24 1.26 -19.02
N ILE A 314 -16.18 0.92 -18.12
CA ILE A 314 -16.17 1.42 -16.73
C ILE A 314 -14.94 0.92 -15.98
N ILE A 315 -14.59 -0.36 -16.12
CA ILE A 315 -13.39 -0.97 -15.51
C ILE A 315 -12.13 -0.28 -16.04
N SER A 316 -12.01 -0.10 -17.36
CA SER A 316 -10.86 0.53 -18.00
C SER A 316 -10.68 1.99 -17.55
N VAL A 317 -11.76 2.78 -17.49
CA VAL A 317 -11.72 4.16 -17.01
C VAL A 317 -11.38 4.21 -15.53
N GLY A 318 -12.02 3.36 -14.71
CA GLY A 318 -11.76 3.29 -13.28
C GLY A 318 -10.31 2.88 -12.98
N SER A 319 -9.78 1.90 -13.71
CA SER A 319 -8.39 1.45 -13.62
C SER A 319 -7.42 2.58 -13.98
N PHE A 320 -7.68 3.29 -15.08
CA PHE A 320 -6.84 4.41 -15.50
C PHE A 320 -6.77 5.51 -14.42
N ILE A 321 -7.93 5.92 -13.88
CA ILE A 321 -7.99 6.96 -12.86
C ILE A 321 -7.35 6.46 -11.55
N PHE A 322 -7.57 5.19 -11.17
CA PHE A 322 -6.95 4.61 -9.98
C PHE A 322 -5.43 4.56 -10.09
N GLY A 323 -4.89 4.13 -11.24
CA GLY A 323 -3.45 4.14 -11.51
C GLY A 323 -2.89 5.56 -11.48
N LEU A 324 -3.58 6.51 -12.11
CA LEU A 324 -3.19 7.92 -12.09
C LEU A 324 -3.17 8.45 -10.65
N VAL A 325 -4.22 8.27 -9.87
CA VAL A 325 -4.33 8.79 -8.49
C VAL A 325 -3.33 8.09 -7.57
N GLY A 326 -3.31 6.76 -7.54
CA GLY A 326 -2.49 5.96 -6.63
C GLY A 326 -0.99 6.11 -6.88
N LEU A 327 -0.54 6.00 -8.14
CA LEU A 327 0.90 6.07 -8.48
C LEU A 327 1.43 7.51 -8.56
N THR A 328 0.58 8.51 -8.39
CA THR A 328 1.00 9.92 -8.28
C THR A 328 0.45 10.60 -7.01
N ALA A 329 0.18 9.81 -5.96
CA ALA A 329 -0.27 10.34 -4.68
C ALA A 329 0.88 10.95 -3.87
N ALA A 330 1.91 10.16 -3.55
CA ALA A 330 2.89 10.56 -2.53
C ALA A 330 4.30 9.93 -2.66
N HIS A 331 4.43 8.74 -3.26
CA HIS A 331 5.61 7.88 -3.13
C HIS A 331 6.58 7.86 -4.30
N HIS A 332 6.31 8.53 -5.41
CA HIS A 332 7.20 8.49 -6.59
C HIS A 332 7.66 9.89 -6.98
N ASP A 333 8.70 10.39 -6.31
CA ASP A 333 9.33 11.68 -6.61
C ASP A 333 10.86 11.59 -6.40
N PRO A 334 11.70 12.25 -7.20
CA PRO A 334 13.15 12.20 -7.04
C PRO A 334 13.67 12.80 -5.72
N ARG A 335 12.85 13.56 -4.99
CA ARG A 335 13.22 14.21 -3.73
C ARG A 335 12.99 13.33 -2.50
N ILE A 336 12.34 12.17 -2.66
CA ILE A 336 12.09 11.22 -1.58
C ILE A 336 12.97 9.98 -1.73
N LEU A 337 13.15 9.31 -0.61
CA LEU A 337 13.99 8.13 -0.51
C LEU A 337 13.41 6.97 -1.34
N HIS A 338 14.28 6.36 -2.15
CA HIS A 338 14.07 5.07 -2.80
C HIS A 338 15.26 4.16 -2.50
N ASP A 339 15.06 2.84 -2.42
CA ASP A 339 16.18 1.93 -2.18
C ASP A 339 17.27 2.09 -3.25
N GLY A 340 18.52 2.06 -2.80
CA GLY A 340 19.68 2.46 -3.60
C GLY A 340 20.17 3.87 -3.28
N ASP A 341 19.31 4.77 -2.80
CA ASP A 341 19.74 6.08 -2.30
C ASP A 341 20.46 5.94 -0.95
N ALA A 342 21.25 6.97 -0.61
CA ALA A 342 21.90 7.06 0.68
C ALA A 342 20.85 7.17 1.81
N GLN A 343 20.92 6.24 2.76
CA GLN A 343 20.01 6.16 3.90
C GLN A 343 20.45 7.11 5.02
N ARG A 344 19.52 7.48 5.91
CA ARG A 344 19.86 8.12 7.19
C ARG A 344 20.73 7.16 8.02
N GLN A 345 21.59 7.73 8.87
CA GLN A 345 22.32 6.93 9.87
C GLN A 345 21.40 6.43 11.00
N ASP A 346 20.40 7.24 11.32
CA ASP A 346 19.33 6.90 12.25
C ASP A 346 18.18 6.23 11.50
N PHE A 347 18.01 4.93 11.77
CA PHE A 347 17.04 4.02 11.14
C PHE A 347 15.68 3.99 11.85
N ASP A 348 15.29 5.05 12.58
CA ASP A 348 13.93 5.16 13.13
C ASP A 348 12.89 4.94 12.03
N TRP A 349 11.99 3.97 12.26
CA TRP A 349 10.99 3.58 11.26
C TRP A 349 10.05 4.72 10.87
N GLY A 350 9.68 5.59 11.81
CA GLY A 350 8.79 6.72 11.53
C GLY A 350 9.47 7.80 10.69
N LEU A 351 10.77 8.03 10.90
CA LEU A 351 11.55 8.94 10.05
C LEU A 351 11.68 8.38 8.62
N TYR A 352 11.87 7.07 8.48
CA TYR A 352 11.85 6.42 7.18
C TYR A 352 10.51 6.60 6.44
N GLN A 353 9.37 6.48 7.12
CA GLN A 353 8.06 6.79 6.52
C GLN A 353 7.97 8.25 6.03
N VAL A 354 8.50 9.21 6.81
CA VAL A 354 8.54 10.62 6.41
C VAL A 354 9.48 10.86 5.22
N ASP A 355 10.59 10.14 5.14
CA ASP A 355 11.59 10.27 4.08
C ASP A 355 11.09 9.78 2.72
N THR A 356 10.19 8.80 2.72
CA THR A 356 9.62 8.15 1.54
C THR A 356 8.32 8.81 1.06
N ILE A 357 7.88 9.90 1.70
CA ILE A 357 6.61 10.58 1.41
C ILE A 357 6.81 12.08 1.15
N ILE A 358 6.10 12.60 0.15
CA ILE A 358 5.65 13.99 0.11
C ILE A 358 4.13 13.96 0.12
N ASP A 359 3.50 14.76 0.98
CA ASP A 359 2.06 14.69 1.19
C ASP A 359 1.27 15.63 0.26
N ARG A 360 -0.01 15.33 0.08
CA ARG A 360 -0.94 16.10 -0.77
C ARG A 360 -1.59 17.24 0.02
N GLY A 361 -0.92 18.38 0.10
CA GLY A 361 -1.41 19.55 0.83
C GLY A 361 -2.67 20.20 0.23
N ASP A 362 -2.90 19.99 -1.06
CA ASP A 362 -3.98 20.62 -1.85
C ASP A 362 -5.39 20.07 -1.57
N ILE A 363 -5.51 18.91 -0.91
CA ILE A 363 -6.80 18.21 -0.70
C ILE A 363 -7.23 18.10 0.76
N LYS A 364 -6.38 18.49 1.72
CA LYS A 364 -6.62 18.30 3.17
C LYS A 364 -7.84 19.04 3.73
N TRP A 365 -8.37 20.00 2.98
CA TRP A 365 -9.58 20.75 3.35
C TRP A 365 -10.88 19.96 3.16
N SER A 366 -10.85 18.82 2.46
CA SER A 366 -12.03 18.01 2.15
C SER A 366 -11.88 16.56 2.58
N ASP A 367 -12.72 16.12 3.52
CA ASP A 367 -12.76 14.71 3.95
C ASP A 367 -13.08 13.76 2.77
N LEU A 368 -13.86 14.22 1.76
CA LEU A 368 -14.12 13.42 0.56
C LEU A 368 -12.87 13.26 -0.29
N LEU A 369 -12.13 14.35 -0.55
CA LEU A 369 -10.91 14.29 -1.37
C LEU A 369 -9.80 13.51 -0.65
N VAL A 370 -9.65 13.69 0.67
CA VAL A 370 -8.73 12.87 1.48
C VAL A 370 -9.05 11.38 1.32
N LEU A 371 -10.32 11.01 1.50
CA LEU A 371 -10.76 9.61 1.41
C LEU A 371 -10.61 9.00 0.00
N THR A 372 -10.69 9.81 -1.06
CA THR A 372 -10.74 9.31 -2.45
C THR A 372 -9.46 9.50 -3.24
N HIS A 373 -8.48 10.24 -2.70
CA HIS A 373 -7.22 10.56 -3.36
C HIS A 373 -5.99 10.28 -2.47
N PHE A 374 -6.11 9.34 -1.54
CA PHE A 374 -5.04 8.95 -0.61
C PHE A 374 -4.45 10.15 0.16
N GLY A 375 -5.29 11.08 0.60
CA GLY A 375 -4.85 12.26 1.34
C GLY A 375 -4.36 11.93 2.74
N GLU A 376 -3.66 12.89 3.35
CA GLU A 376 -3.05 12.75 4.68
C GLU A 376 -2.10 11.54 4.76
N HIS A 377 -1.37 11.32 3.67
CA HIS A 377 -0.64 10.08 3.39
C HIS A 377 0.41 9.78 4.45
N ALA A 378 1.12 10.81 4.93
CA ALA A 378 2.14 10.66 5.96
C ALA A 378 1.56 10.12 7.28
N LEU A 379 0.45 10.68 7.74
CA LEU A 379 -0.22 10.20 8.96
C LEU A 379 -0.86 8.83 8.76
N HIS A 380 -1.40 8.59 7.57
CA HIS A 380 -1.97 7.30 7.22
C HIS A 380 -0.90 6.19 7.26
N HIS A 381 0.29 6.40 6.70
CA HIS A 381 1.39 5.43 6.78
C HIS A 381 1.88 5.18 8.20
N LEU A 382 1.92 6.23 9.03
CA LEU A 382 2.34 6.12 10.43
C LEU A 382 1.30 5.44 11.33
N PHE A 383 0.01 5.58 11.00
CA PHE A 383 -1.13 5.09 11.79
C PHE A 383 -2.26 4.52 10.90
N PRO A 384 -2.00 3.45 10.14
CA PRO A 384 -2.88 2.98 9.05
C PRO A 384 -4.25 2.47 9.51
N THR A 385 -4.37 2.09 10.79
CA THR A 385 -5.62 1.58 11.37
C THR A 385 -6.62 2.68 11.74
N LEU A 386 -6.20 3.94 11.76
CA LEU A 386 -7.08 5.05 12.10
C LEU A 386 -7.95 5.43 10.90
N ASP A 387 -9.22 5.71 11.16
CA ASP A 387 -10.13 6.22 10.13
C ASP A 387 -9.64 7.57 9.60
N HIS A 388 -9.64 7.77 8.29
CA HIS A 388 -9.23 9.05 7.66
C HIS A 388 -9.95 10.26 8.26
N GLY A 389 -11.17 10.10 8.79
CA GLY A 389 -11.90 11.18 9.45
C GLY A 389 -11.21 11.75 10.70
N VAL A 390 -10.27 11.02 11.33
CA VAL A 390 -9.56 11.49 12.53
C VAL A 390 -8.17 12.07 12.26
N LEU A 391 -7.53 11.68 11.16
CA LEU A 391 -6.10 11.97 10.92
C LEU A 391 -5.80 13.48 10.94
N LYS A 392 -6.67 14.32 10.37
CA LYS A 392 -6.55 15.79 10.44
C LYS A 392 -6.32 16.37 11.85
N HIS A 393 -6.83 15.70 12.88
CA HIS A 393 -6.69 16.14 14.28
C HIS A 393 -5.33 15.81 14.89
N LEU A 394 -4.49 15.03 14.19
CA LEU A 394 -3.19 14.56 14.66
C LEU A 394 -2.00 15.38 14.12
N TYR A 395 -2.23 16.26 13.14
CA TYR A 395 -1.17 17.16 12.63
C TYR A 395 -0.48 18.00 13.70
N PRO A 396 -1.16 18.52 14.74
CA PRO A 396 -0.48 19.24 15.82
C PRO A 396 0.59 18.37 16.49
N GLU A 397 0.29 17.09 16.75
CA GLU A 397 1.22 16.17 17.40
C GLU A 397 2.35 15.73 16.48
N LEU A 398 2.03 15.54 15.19
CA LEU A 398 3.03 15.30 14.15
C LEU A 398 4.00 16.47 14.03
N ARG A 399 3.51 17.70 13.86
CA ARG A 399 4.33 18.91 13.70
C ARG A 399 5.18 19.18 14.96
N LYS A 400 4.63 18.95 16.15
CA LYS A 400 5.39 19.03 17.41
C LYS A 400 6.55 18.04 17.44
N THR A 401 6.31 16.80 17.03
CA THR A 401 7.35 15.74 16.99
C THR A 401 8.37 16.00 15.89
N MET A 402 7.94 16.44 14.71
CA MET A 402 8.84 16.82 13.62
C MET A 402 9.80 17.95 14.03
N LYS A 403 9.31 18.96 14.75
CA LYS A 403 10.14 20.04 15.28
C LYS A 403 11.21 19.54 16.27
N GLU A 404 10.87 18.57 17.12
CA GLU A 404 11.77 18.00 18.12
C GLU A 404 12.91 17.17 17.48
N PHE A 405 12.61 16.47 16.39
CA PHE A 405 13.57 15.65 15.66
C PHE A 405 14.18 16.37 14.45
N ASP A 406 13.97 17.69 14.35
CA ASP A 406 14.50 18.58 13.31
C ASP A 406 14.16 18.18 11.86
N VAL A 407 13.00 17.55 11.66
CA VAL A 407 12.47 17.14 10.35
C VAL A 407 11.26 17.98 9.92
N GLU A 408 10.94 17.94 8.64
CA GLU A 408 9.85 18.73 8.05
C GLU A 408 8.88 17.84 7.28
N LEU A 409 7.58 18.10 7.43
CA LEU A 409 6.58 17.54 6.52
C LEU A 409 6.63 18.28 5.19
N ARG A 410 6.91 17.56 4.11
CA ARG A 410 6.90 18.09 2.76
C ARG A 410 5.50 17.94 2.18
N GLU A 411 4.99 18.99 1.54
CA GLU A 411 3.67 18.99 0.91
C GLU A 411 3.74 19.64 -0.48
N ILE A 412 3.11 19.03 -1.49
CA ILE A 412 2.96 19.60 -2.84
C ILE A 412 1.57 19.29 -3.41
N ASN A 413 1.24 19.86 -4.57
CA ASN A 413 -0.03 19.58 -5.28
C ASN A 413 0.09 18.36 -6.22
N HIS A 414 -1.06 17.86 -6.72
CA HIS A 414 -1.09 16.69 -7.60
C HIS A 414 -0.21 16.83 -8.83
N TRP A 415 -0.23 17.99 -9.50
CA TRP A 415 0.57 18.22 -10.70
C TRP A 415 2.04 17.97 -10.38
N SER A 416 2.53 18.54 -9.29
CA SER A 416 3.93 18.36 -8.87
C SER A 416 4.27 16.89 -8.62
N HIS A 417 3.35 16.08 -8.10
CA HIS A 417 3.54 14.63 -8.01
C HIS A 417 3.56 13.92 -9.36
N ILE A 418 2.67 14.27 -10.29
CA ILE A 418 2.69 13.72 -11.66
C ILE A 418 4.04 14.02 -12.32
N LYS A 419 4.54 15.26 -12.18
CA LYS A 419 5.87 15.63 -12.65
C LYS A 419 6.96 14.79 -11.96
N GLY A 420 6.90 14.72 -10.63
CA GLY A 420 7.85 13.97 -9.80
C GLY A 420 7.94 12.50 -10.20
N GLN A 421 6.80 11.86 -10.44
CA GLN A 421 6.74 10.45 -10.82
C GLN A 421 7.43 10.20 -12.15
N ASN A 422 7.18 11.04 -13.15
CA ASN A 422 7.84 10.92 -14.46
C ASN A 422 9.35 11.19 -14.35
N GLN A 423 9.77 12.16 -13.52
CA GLN A 423 11.18 12.39 -13.24
C GLN A 423 11.83 11.19 -12.54
N GLN A 424 11.12 10.55 -11.61
CA GLN A 424 11.61 9.37 -10.91
C GLN A 424 11.73 8.16 -11.84
N LEU A 425 10.78 7.93 -12.74
CA LEU A 425 10.91 6.88 -13.76
C LEU A 425 12.16 7.05 -14.62
N LEU A 426 12.47 8.28 -15.01
CA LEU A 426 13.67 8.62 -15.80
C LEU A 426 14.98 8.59 -15.01
N ARG A 427 14.91 8.56 -13.67
CA ARG A 427 16.07 8.66 -12.78
C ARG A 427 16.88 7.37 -12.79
N ILE A 428 18.19 7.51 -12.97
CA ILE A 428 19.13 6.38 -13.02
C ILE A 428 20.16 6.44 -11.90
N GLU A 429 20.46 7.64 -11.42
CA GLU A 429 21.50 7.86 -10.43
C GLU A 429 20.91 7.87 -9.03
N LYS A 430 21.54 7.08 -8.17
CA LYS A 430 21.31 7.05 -6.72
C LYS A 430 21.65 8.41 -6.13
N ASN A 431 20.88 8.86 -5.15
CA ASN A 431 21.11 10.11 -4.46
C ASN A 431 22.12 9.85 -3.33
N PRO A 432 23.34 10.42 -3.40
CA PRO A 432 24.36 10.17 -2.39
C PRO A 432 24.12 10.94 -1.09
N ILE A 433 23.11 11.81 -1.05
CA ILE A 433 22.82 12.71 0.07
C ILE A 433 21.67 12.12 0.90
N PRO A 434 21.93 11.68 2.15
CA PRO A 434 20.87 11.19 3.03
C PRO A 434 19.78 12.23 3.30
N PRO A 435 18.52 11.81 3.48
CA PRO A 435 17.47 12.70 3.99
C PRO A 435 17.89 13.40 5.30
N GLY A 436 17.45 14.65 5.49
CA GLY A 436 17.78 15.46 6.67
C GLY A 436 19.19 16.07 6.69
N SER A 437 20.09 15.71 5.77
CA SER A 437 21.48 16.21 5.77
C SER A 437 21.67 17.66 5.27
N LYS A 438 20.62 18.28 4.68
CA LYS A 438 20.67 19.66 4.15
C LYS A 438 20.85 20.76 5.19
N LYS A 439 20.85 20.44 6.49
CA LYS A 439 21.13 21.38 7.59
C LYS A 439 22.58 21.36 8.08
N LEU A 440 23.46 20.54 7.50
CA LEU A 440 24.92 20.62 7.70
C LEU A 440 25.55 21.57 6.67
N LYS A 441 25.25 22.87 6.76
CA LYS A 441 26.04 23.94 6.14
C LYS A 441 26.09 25.16 7.04
#